data_AF-T0R955-F1
#
_entry.id   AF-T0R955-F1
#
_cell.length_a   1.000
_cell.length_b   1.000
_cell.length_c   1.000
_cell.angle_alpha   90.00
_cell.angle_beta   90.00
_cell.angle_gamma   90.00
#
_symmetry.space_group_name_H-M   'P 1'
#
loop_
_entity.id
_entity.type
_entity.pdbx_description
1 polymer ?
#
loop_
_entity_poly.entity_id
_entity_poly.type
_entity_poly.pdbx_seq_one_letter_code
_entity_poly.pdbx_strand_id
1 'polypeptide(L)'
;MFKLVVFVSLLSSSAFAMTIQKEKNSFFLVEKDLKIEVQSSGGDPTFLEKKAINDRVELLVYNSGMAGTSMPVGIIRAVIISKESKKNIGDYIYKLNYPEKVSGDQPKWDFTIPGVISILTTDGILKKVNY
;
A
#
# COMPACT_ATOMS: atom_id res chain seq x y z
N MET A 1 -50.41 23.39 6.98
CA MET A 1 -49.73 22.23 7.59
C MET A 1 -48.31 22.19 7.02
N PHE A 2 -47.33 22.77 7.70
CA PHE A 2 -45.95 22.89 7.20
C PHE A 2 -45.16 21.63 7.59
N LYS A 3 -44.63 20.91 6.59
CA LYS A 3 -43.65 19.83 6.82
C LYS A 3 -42.25 20.44 6.88
N LEU A 4 -41.65 20.40 8.06
CA LEU A 4 -40.23 20.68 8.27
C LEU A 4 -39.41 19.53 7.66
N VAL A 5 -38.71 19.78 6.57
CA VAL A 5 -37.72 18.85 6.02
C VAL A 5 -36.38 19.23 6.63
N VAL A 6 -35.93 18.48 7.63
CA VAL A 6 -34.58 18.61 8.17
C VAL A 6 -33.63 17.92 7.20
N PHE A 7 -32.96 18.70 6.37
CA PHE A 7 -31.82 18.24 5.59
C PHE A 7 -30.64 18.13 6.56
N VAL A 8 -30.40 16.93 7.09
CA VAL A 8 -29.15 16.63 7.80
C VAL A 8 -28.07 16.51 6.74
N SER A 9 -27.30 17.57 6.55
CA SER A 9 -26.06 17.51 5.78
C SER A 9 -25.12 16.54 6.50
N LEU A 10 -24.83 15.40 5.85
CA LEU A 10 -23.76 14.53 6.28
C LEU A 10 -22.48 15.37 6.31
N LEU A 11 -21.95 15.55 7.51
CA LEU A 11 -20.60 16.05 7.75
C LEU A 11 -19.64 15.27 6.85
N SER A 12 -19.11 15.94 5.83
CA SER A 12 -17.94 15.48 5.10
C SER A 12 -16.79 15.43 6.11
N SER A 13 -16.60 14.27 6.73
CA SER A 13 -15.43 13.96 7.53
C SER A 13 -14.20 14.36 6.72
N SER A 14 -13.45 15.34 7.22
CA SER A 14 -12.15 15.71 6.69
C SER A 14 -11.23 14.49 6.81
N ALA A 15 -11.24 13.63 5.80
CA ALA A 15 -10.29 12.54 5.69
C ALA A 15 -8.93 13.21 5.49
N PHE A 16 -8.11 13.20 6.55
CA PHE A 16 -6.71 13.55 6.42
C PHE A 16 -6.11 12.60 5.37
N ALA A 17 -5.79 13.14 4.20
CA ALA A 17 -5.31 12.35 3.09
C ALA A 17 -3.92 11.79 3.43
N MET A 18 -3.76 10.48 3.27
CA MET A 18 -2.46 9.83 3.35
C MET A 18 -1.59 10.33 2.20
N THR A 19 -0.35 10.72 2.50
CA THR A 19 0.58 11.32 1.52
C THR A 19 1.96 10.71 1.64
N ILE A 20 2.79 10.87 0.60
CA ILE A 20 4.22 10.56 0.66
C ILE A 20 5.00 11.87 0.76
N GLN A 21 5.87 11.96 1.76
CA GLN A 21 6.75 13.08 2.01
C GLN A 21 8.21 12.65 1.85
N LYS A 22 9.02 13.49 1.21
CA LYS A 22 10.46 13.28 1.07
C LYS A 22 11.19 13.99 2.19
N GLU A 23 12.00 13.26 2.94
CA GLU A 23 12.88 13.81 3.96
C GLU A 23 14.31 13.37 3.68
N LYS A 24 15.17 14.32 3.31
CA LYS A 24 16.56 14.06 2.87
C LYS A 24 16.58 13.05 1.72
N ASN A 25 17.07 11.84 1.98
CA ASN A 25 17.24 10.75 1.03
C ASN A 25 16.22 9.62 1.20
N SER A 26 15.21 9.82 2.06
CA SER A 26 14.18 8.82 2.37
C SER A 26 12.79 9.35 2.04
N PHE A 27 11.87 8.42 1.80
CA PHE A 27 10.46 8.72 1.57
C PHE A 27 9.64 8.14 2.71
N PHE A 28 8.63 8.88 3.14
CA PHE A 28 7.77 8.51 4.24
C PHE A 28 6.31 8.60 3.82
N LEU A 29 5.57 7.53 4.00
CA LEU A 29 4.12 7.58 3.99
C LEU A 29 3.66 8.15 5.33
N VAL A 30 2.89 9.23 5.27
CA VAL A 30 2.45 10.01 6.44
C VAL A 30 0.93 10.15 6.47
N GLU A 31 0.33 9.87 7.63
CA GLU A 31 -1.08 10.11 7.95
C GLU A 31 -1.17 10.42 9.46
N LYS A 32 -1.47 11.66 9.86
CA LYS A 32 -1.64 12.15 11.25
C LYS A 32 -0.67 11.54 12.30
N ASP A 33 -0.96 10.33 12.78
CA ASP A 33 -0.24 9.61 13.84
C ASP A 33 0.61 8.44 13.30
N LEU A 34 0.78 8.35 11.99
CA LEU A 34 1.48 7.31 11.26
C LEU A 34 2.56 7.94 10.38
N LYS A 35 3.79 7.45 10.52
CA LYS A 35 4.92 7.78 9.66
C LYS A 35 5.73 6.52 9.41
N ILE A 36 5.74 6.06 8.16
CA ILE A 36 6.41 4.82 7.77
C ILE A 36 7.36 5.13 6.63
N GLU A 37 8.63 4.75 6.78
CA GLU A 37 9.58 4.81 5.69
C GLU A 37 9.18 3.80 4.61
N VAL A 38 9.20 4.25 3.35
CA VAL A 38 8.83 3.47 2.17
C VAL A 38 9.98 3.41 1.18
N GLN A 39 10.09 2.28 0.48
CA GLN A 39 11.14 2.10 -0.52
C GLN A 39 10.78 2.81 -1.82
N SER A 40 11.75 3.54 -2.40
CA SER A 40 11.71 3.96 -3.81
C SER A 40 12.51 2.99 -4.67
N SER A 41 11.97 2.66 -5.84
CA SER A 41 12.62 1.85 -6.86
C SER A 41 13.05 2.69 -8.08
N GLY A 42 12.77 4.00 -8.07
CA GLY A 42 13.13 4.94 -9.12
C GLY A 42 12.10 6.07 -9.26
N GLY A 43 12.49 7.31 -8.95
CA GLY A 43 11.59 8.46 -8.90
C GLY A 43 10.94 8.65 -7.53
N ASP A 44 9.98 9.57 -7.45
CA ASP A 44 9.27 9.89 -6.21
C ASP A 44 8.05 8.97 -6.05
N PRO A 45 7.98 8.17 -4.96
CA PRO A 45 6.86 7.29 -4.72
C PRO A 45 5.54 8.06 -4.53
N THR A 46 4.43 7.43 -4.91
CA THR A 46 3.09 8.01 -4.74
C THR A 46 2.14 7.03 -4.06
N PHE A 47 1.40 7.50 -3.06
CA PHE A 47 0.36 6.71 -2.40
C PHE A 47 -0.79 6.44 -3.38
N LEU A 48 -1.32 5.21 -3.35
CA LEU A 48 -2.40 4.80 -4.24
C LEU A 48 -3.68 4.53 -3.45
N GLU A 49 -3.63 3.60 -2.49
CA GLU A 49 -4.82 3.18 -1.75
C GLU A 49 -4.49 2.52 -0.41
N LYS A 50 -5.49 2.53 0.47
CA LYS A 50 -5.50 1.76 1.72
C LYS A 50 -6.52 0.63 1.56
N LYS A 51 -6.09 -0.61 1.76
CA LYS A 51 -6.91 -1.81 1.58
C LYS A 51 -6.98 -2.62 2.87
N ALA A 52 -8.16 -2.70 3.47
CA ALA A 52 -8.39 -3.61 4.59
C ALA A 52 -8.33 -5.06 4.10
N ILE A 53 -7.54 -5.90 4.76
CA ILE A 53 -7.47 -7.34 4.47
C ILE A 53 -8.40 -8.11 5.42
N ASN A 54 -8.31 -7.79 6.71
CA ASN A 54 -9.18 -8.32 7.76
C ASN A 54 -9.19 -7.34 8.95
N ASP A 55 -9.72 -7.75 10.09
CA ASP A 55 -9.83 -6.89 11.29
C ASP A 55 -8.49 -6.55 11.94
N ARG A 56 -7.42 -7.29 11.62
CA ARG A 56 -6.08 -7.11 12.21
C ARG A 56 -5.10 -6.42 11.27
N VAL A 57 -5.30 -6.51 9.95
CA VAL A 57 -4.34 -6.03 8.95
C VAL A 57 -4.97 -5.15 7.89
N GLU A 58 -4.24 -4.10 7.52
CA GLU A 58 -4.46 -3.31 6.31
C GLU A 58 -3.16 -3.22 5.48
N LEU A 59 -3.32 -3.04 4.18
CA LEU A 59 -2.24 -2.73 3.25
C LEU A 59 -2.30 -1.25 2.88
N LEU A 60 -1.13 -0.61 2.89
CA LEU A 60 -0.93 0.72 2.31
C LEU A 60 -0.19 0.53 1.00
N VAL A 61 -0.92 0.66 -0.11
CA VAL A 61 -0.42 0.40 -1.45
C VAL A 61 0.09 1.69 -2.06
N TYR A 62 1.29 1.65 -2.64
CA TYR A 62 1.93 2.81 -3.22
C TYR A 62 2.74 2.41 -4.45
N ASN A 63 2.84 3.33 -5.42
CA ASN A 63 3.77 3.19 -6.55
C ASN A 63 5.16 3.58 -6.05
N SER A 64 6.12 2.65 -6.07
CA SER A 64 7.50 2.91 -5.67
C SER A 64 8.37 3.44 -6.80
N GLY A 65 7.85 3.52 -8.02
CA GLY A 65 8.57 4.00 -9.18
C GLY A 65 8.78 2.94 -10.25
N MET A 66 9.79 3.17 -11.11
CA MET A 66 10.11 2.26 -12.21
C MET A 66 11.51 1.68 -12.04
N ALA A 67 11.66 0.38 -12.32
CA ALA A 67 12.96 -0.29 -12.36
C ALA A 67 13.31 -0.75 -13.78
N GLY A 68 14.60 -0.81 -14.09
CA GLY A 68 15.14 -1.21 -15.39
C GLY A 68 15.32 -0.03 -16.36
N THR A 69 16.33 -0.14 -17.23
CA THR A 69 16.71 0.95 -18.16
C THR A 69 16.16 0.73 -19.57
N SER A 70 16.18 -0.50 -20.09
CA SER A 70 15.73 -0.81 -21.47
C SER A 70 14.26 -1.23 -21.55
N MET A 71 13.72 -1.81 -20.47
CA MET A 71 12.32 -2.21 -20.36
C MET A 71 11.84 -1.80 -18.96
N PRO A 72 11.42 -0.54 -18.78
CA PRO A 72 11.08 -0.04 -17.47
C PRO A 72 9.79 -0.69 -16.99
N VAL A 73 9.82 -1.29 -15.81
CA VAL A 73 8.69 -1.96 -15.16
C VAL A 73 8.28 -1.10 -13.97
N GLY A 74 6.99 -0.73 -13.91
CA GLY A 74 6.43 -0.04 -12.75
C GLY A 74 6.34 -1.00 -11.56
N ILE A 75 6.78 -0.56 -10.39
CA ILE A 75 6.76 -1.34 -9.16
C ILE A 75 5.72 -0.75 -8.23
N ILE A 76 4.69 -1.55 -7.92
CA ILE A 76 3.71 -1.24 -6.89
C ILE A 76 4.06 -2.07 -5.67
N ARG A 77 4.22 -1.41 -4.53
CA ARG A 77 4.54 -2.03 -3.25
C ARG A 77 3.39 -1.87 -2.28
N ALA A 78 3.34 -2.74 -1.29
CA ALA A 78 2.38 -2.67 -0.19
C ALA A 78 3.12 -2.76 1.13
N VAL A 79 2.89 -1.76 1.99
CA VAL A 79 3.25 -1.84 3.40
C VAL A 79 2.11 -2.55 4.13
N ILE A 80 2.46 -3.56 4.91
CA ILE A 80 1.54 -4.32 5.74
C ILE A 80 1.52 -3.66 7.12
N ILE A 81 0.33 -3.26 7.58
CA ILE A 81 0.12 -2.58 8.86
C ILE A 81 -0.75 -3.42 9.77
N SER A 82 -0.28 -3.62 10.99
CA SER A 82 -1.11 -4.09 12.10
C SER A 82 -2.08 -2.98 12.51
N LYS A 83 -3.38 -3.22 12.41
CA LYS A 83 -4.42 -2.24 12.78
C LYS A 83 -4.42 -1.92 14.26
N GLU A 84 -4.09 -2.90 15.10
CA GLU A 84 -4.02 -2.77 16.56
C GLU A 84 -2.82 -1.91 16.98
N SER A 85 -1.62 -2.29 16.56
CA SER A 85 -0.39 -1.64 17.01
C SER A 85 0.03 -0.43 16.16
N LYS A 86 -0.59 -0.24 14.99
CA LYS A 86 -0.22 0.74 13.96
C LYS A 86 1.24 0.62 13.50
N LYS A 87 1.85 -0.56 13.67
CA LYS A 87 3.22 -0.84 13.25
C LYS A 87 3.27 -1.42 11.85
N ASN A 88 4.33 -1.05 11.14
CA ASN A 88 4.78 -1.72 9.92
C ASN A 88 5.28 -3.12 10.27
N ILE A 89 4.67 -4.15 9.68
CA ILE A 89 5.07 -5.55 9.83
C ILE A 89 5.73 -6.12 8.56
N GLY A 90 5.80 -5.33 7.49
CA GLY A 90 6.58 -5.65 6.29
C GLY A 90 6.25 -4.76 5.10
N ASP A 91 7.18 -4.66 4.16
CA ASP A 91 7.02 -3.92 2.90
C ASP A 91 7.51 -4.82 1.75
N TYR A 92 6.60 -5.16 0.83
CA TYR A 92 6.87 -6.09 -0.26
C TYR A 92 6.28 -5.61 -1.59
N ILE A 93 6.81 -6.13 -2.70
CA ILE A 93 6.25 -5.89 -4.02
C ILE A 93 4.85 -6.53 -4.07
N TYR A 94 3.86 -5.70 -4.36
CA TYR A 94 2.47 -6.07 -4.46
C TYR A 94 2.08 -6.43 -5.89
N LYS A 95 2.56 -5.65 -6.86
CA LYS A 95 2.28 -5.84 -8.28
C LYS A 95 3.40 -5.23 -9.13
N LEU A 96 3.67 -5.86 -10.27
CA LEU A 96 4.51 -5.31 -11.32
C LEU A 96 3.65 -4.85 -12.50
N ASN A 97 3.87 -3.62 -12.97
CA ASN A 97 3.23 -3.08 -14.16
C ASN A 97 4.21 -3.14 -15.33
N TYR A 98 4.05 -4.18 -16.15
CA TYR A 98 4.82 -4.34 -17.36
C TYR A 98 4.28 -3.45 -18.50
N PRO A 99 5.14 -2.99 -19.43
CA PRO A 99 4.70 -2.44 -20.70
C PRO A 99 3.81 -3.43 -21.48
N GLU A 100 2.91 -2.94 -22.34
CA GLU A 100 1.87 -3.72 -23.04
C GLU A 100 2.35 -4.98 -23.80
N LYS A 101 3.65 -5.07 -24.12
CA LYS A 101 4.24 -6.17 -24.89
C LYS A 101 5.23 -7.02 -24.09
N VAL A 102 5.33 -6.79 -22.79
CA VAL A 102 6.21 -7.53 -21.88
C VAL A 102 5.33 -8.23 -20.85
N SER A 103 5.60 -9.51 -20.62
CA SER A 103 5.04 -10.27 -19.52
C SER A 103 6.16 -10.71 -18.59
N GLY A 104 5.86 -10.81 -17.31
CA GLY A 104 6.72 -11.45 -16.35
C GLY A 104 5.92 -11.92 -15.14
N ASP A 105 6.59 -12.65 -14.27
CA ASP A 105 5.97 -13.21 -13.09
C ASP A 105 5.46 -12.10 -12.16
N GLN A 106 4.26 -12.31 -11.64
CA GLN A 106 3.67 -11.42 -10.64
C GLN A 106 3.90 -12.01 -9.25
N PRO A 107 4.16 -11.18 -8.23
CA PRO A 107 4.06 -11.62 -6.86
C PRO A 107 2.69 -12.22 -6.58
N LYS A 108 2.64 -13.31 -5.83
CA LYS A 108 1.38 -13.92 -5.40
C LYS A 108 1.19 -13.71 -3.92
N TRP A 109 0.09 -13.08 -3.56
CA TRP A 109 -0.29 -12.80 -2.17
C TRP A 109 -1.45 -13.72 -1.77
N ASP A 110 -1.28 -14.39 -0.65
CA ASP A 110 -2.28 -15.27 -0.07
C ASP A 110 -2.54 -14.87 1.39
N PHE A 111 -3.84 -14.70 1.67
CA PHE A 111 -4.39 -14.25 2.95
C PHE A 111 -5.33 -15.30 3.56
N THR A 112 -5.36 -16.51 3.01
CA THR A 112 -6.31 -17.56 3.43
C THR A 112 -5.98 -18.17 4.78
N ILE A 113 -4.70 -18.17 5.18
CA ILE A 113 -4.25 -18.70 6.47
C ILE A 113 -4.43 -17.61 7.55
N PRO A 114 -5.26 -17.84 8.59
CA PRO A 114 -5.43 -16.87 9.67
C PRO A 114 -4.09 -16.56 10.36
N GLY A 115 -3.80 -15.27 10.55
CA GLY A 115 -2.58 -14.81 11.23
C GLY A 115 -1.30 -14.89 10.38
N VAL A 116 -1.39 -15.33 9.11
CA VAL A 116 -0.23 -15.42 8.21
C VAL A 116 -0.55 -14.78 6.87
N ILE A 117 0.38 -13.96 6.36
CA ILE A 117 0.39 -13.51 4.97
C ILE A 117 1.52 -14.25 4.26
N SER A 118 1.17 -14.98 3.21
CA SER A 118 2.14 -15.68 2.37
C SER A 118 2.34 -14.91 1.08
N ILE A 119 3.59 -14.59 0.77
CA ILE A 119 3.97 -13.79 -0.40
C ILE A 119 5.00 -14.60 -1.18
N LEU A 120 4.63 -15.10 -2.35
CA LEU A 120 5.59 -15.66 -3.30
C LEU A 120 6.13 -14.51 -4.14
N THR A 121 7.40 -14.16 -3.94
CA THR A 121 8.08 -13.10 -4.68
C THR A 121 8.44 -13.56 -6.10
N THR A 122 8.77 -12.61 -6.97
CA THR A 122 9.06 -12.89 -8.39
C THR A 122 10.32 -13.72 -8.63
N ASP A 123 11.22 -13.78 -7.65
CA ASP A 123 12.40 -14.67 -7.63
C ASP A 123 12.09 -16.07 -7.06
N GLY A 124 10.81 -16.37 -6.82
CA GLY A 124 10.36 -17.67 -6.32
C GLY A 124 10.51 -17.88 -4.81
N ILE A 125 10.88 -16.84 -4.05
CA ILE A 125 11.04 -16.96 -2.59
C ILE A 125 9.68 -16.81 -1.90
N LEU A 126 9.32 -17.78 -1.06
CA LEU A 126 8.14 -17.66 -0.20
C LEU A 126 8.49 -16.88 1.08
N LYS A 127 7.86 -15.72 1.27
CA LYS A 127 7.89 -14.95 2.51
C LYS A 127 6.61 -15.22 3.30
N LYS A 128 6.75 -15.42 4.62
CA LYS A 128 5.64 -15.55 5.55
C LYS A 128 5.72 -14.45 6.59
N VAL A 129 4.66 -13.68 6.73
CA VAL A 129 4.54 -12.59 7.70
C VAL A 129 3.46 -12.97 8.70
N ASN A 130 3.82 -13.05 9.97
CA ASN A 130 2.87 -13.32 11.05
C ASN A 130 2.35 -12.00 11.64
N TYR A 131 1.07 -11.95 12.01
CA TYR A 131 0.42 -10.74 12.52
C TYR A 131 -0.66 -11.00 13.57
#